data_AF-A0A0A0D331-F1
#
_entry.id   AF-A0A0A0D331-F1
#
_cell.length_a   1.000
_cell.length_b   1.000
_cell.length_c   1.000
_cell.angle_alpha   90.00
_cell.angle_beta   90.00
_cell.angle_gamma   90.00
#
_symmetry.space_group_name_H-M   'P 1'
#
loop_
_entity.id
_entity.type
_entity.pdbx_description
1 polymer ?
#
loop_
_entity_poly.entity_id
_entity_poly.type
_entity_poly.pdbx_seq_one_letter_code
_entity_poly.pdbx_strand_id
1 'polypeptide(L)' 'MTGVAEFLAMGGYAAYVWTAYGAAVVVLVGLVAATLARRRSSRRSLEALEQLRGRGRRA' A
#
# COMPACT_ATOMS: atom_id res chain seq x y z
N MET A 1 19.69 -32.29 6.58
CA MET A 1 18.80 -31.16 6.93
C MET A 1 19.08 -30.00 5.98
N THR A 2 18.52 -30.00 4.76
CA THR A 2 18.80 -28.94 3.75
C THR A 2 17.57 -28.61 2.89
N GLY A 3 16.35 -28.75 3.41
CA GLY A 3 15.13 -28.58 2.60
C GLY A 3 14.85 -27.16 2.13
N VAL A 4 15.17 -26.13 2.93
CA VAL A 4 14.93 -24.73 2.55
C VAL A 4 15.97 -24.20 1.56
N ALA A 5 17.24 -24.55 1.73
CA ALA A 5 18.30 -24.10 0.83
C ALA A 5 18.18 -24.70 -0.58
N GLU A 6 17.76 -25.96 -0.71
CA GLU A 6 17.45 -26.57 -2.02
C GLU A 6 16.22 -25.94 -2.69
N PHE A 7 15.21 -25.55 -1.91
CA PHE A 7 14.02 -24.89 -2.47
C PHE A 7 14.34 -23.48 -3.01
N LEU A 8 15.22 -22.75 -2.31
CA LEU A 8 15.78 -21.49 -2.78
C LEU A 8 16.81 -21.68 -3.92
N ALA A 9 17.42 -22.85 -4.02
CA ALA A 9 18.42 -23.20 -5.02
C ALA A 9 17.90 -24.23 -6.05
N MET A 10 16.59 -24.25 -6.34
CA MET A 10 15.97 -25.08 -7.39
C MET A 10 16.54 -24.71 -8.77
N GLY A 11 17.76 -25.15 -9.07
CA GLY A 11 18.39 -25.20 -10.39
C GLY A 11 18.30 -23.93 -11.25
N GLY A 12 18.23 -22.73 -10.65
CA GLY A 12 18.17 -21.45 -11.35
C GLY A 12 16.79 -20.79 -11.50
N TYR A 13 15.68 -21.47 -11.21
CA TYR A 13 14.32 -20.89 -11.37
C TYR A 13 13.86 -20.02 -10.19
N ALA A 14 14.47 -20.18 -9.02
CA ALA A 14 14.08 -19.45 -7.81
C ALA A 14 14.18 -17.93 -7.98
N ALA A 15 15.13 -17.43 -8.77
CA ALA A 15 15.26 -15.99 -9.07
C ALA A 15 14.04 -15.43 -9.81
N TYR A 16 13.44 -16.19 -10.73
CA TYR A 16 12.22 -15.80 -11.45
C TYR A 16 11.00 -15.78 -10.52
N VAL A 17 10.90 -16.78 -9.65
CA VAL A 17 9.81 -16.88 -8.68
C VAL A 17 9.88 -15.73 -7.68
N TRP A 18 11.06 -15.47 -7.10
CA TRP A 18 11.26 -14.39 -6.14
C TRP A 18 11.02 -13.00 -6.73
N THR A 19 11.39 -12.76 -8.00
CA THR A 19 11.08 -11.48 -8.67
C THR A 19 9.58 -11.31 -8.91
N ALA A 20 8.85 -12.37 -9.29
CA ALA A 20 7.39 -12.33 -9.41
C ALA A 20 6.71 -12.05 -8.06
N TYR A 21 7.15 -12.71 -6.98
CA TYR A 21 6.67 -12.41 -5.63
C TYR A 21 7.03 -10.99 -5.19
N GLY A 22 8.24 -10.53 -5.49
CA GLY A 22 8.68 -9.16 -5.21
C GLY A 22 7.79 -8.13 -5.91
N ALA A 23 7.47 -8.35 -7.19
CA ALA A 23 6.56 -7.50 -7.94
C ALA A 23 5.15 -7.48 -7.32
N ALA A 24 4.63 -8.65 -6.92
CA ALA A 24 3.34 -8.74 -6.24
C ALA A 24 3.34 -7.95 -4.91
N VAL A 25 4.41 -8.08 -4.11
CA VAL A 25 4.56 -7.32 -2.86
C VAL A 25 4.58 -5.82 -3.13
N VAL A 26 5.30 -5.36 -4.16
CA VAL A 26 5.33 -3.94 -4.54
C VAL A 26 3.94 -3.42 -4.89
N VAL A 27 3.16 -4.18 -5.68
CA VAL A 27 1.79 -3.81 -6.04
C VAL A 27 0.89 -3.73 -4.79
N LEU A 28 0.97 -4.73 -3.91
CA LEU A 28 0.18 -4.76 -2.67
C LEU A 28 0.53 -3.58 -1.74
N VAL A 29 1.81 -3.29 -1.55
CA VAL A 29 2.27 -2.15 -0.76
C VAL A 29 1.79 -0.84 -1.39
N GLY A 30 1.88 -0.70 -2.72
CA GLY A 30 1.36 0.45 -3.45
C GLY A 30 -0.15 0.64 -3.24
N LEU A 31 -0.92 -0.45 -3.25
CA LEU A 31 -2.37 -0.42 -3.04
C LEU A 31 -2.73 -0.02 -1.60
N VAL A 32 -2.01 -0.56 -0.61
CA VAL A 32 -2.17 -0.21 0.80
C VAL A 32 -1.81 1.26 1.01
N ALA A 33 -0.67 1.72 0.47
CA ALA A 33 -0.24 3.10 0.54
C ALA A 33 -1.26 4.05 -0.10
N ALA A 34 -1.77 3.71 -1.29
CA ALA A 34 -2.82 4.48 -1.96
C ALA A 34 -4.12 4.53 -1.13
N THR A 35 -4.50 3.42 -0.51
CA THR A 35 -5.68 3.34 0.37
C THR A 35 -5.50 4.24 1.60
N LEU A 36 -4.34 4.19 2.25
CA LEU A 36 -4.03 5.04 3.40
C LEU A 36 -3.95 6.52 3.01
N ALA A 37 -3.32 6.83 1.88
CA ALA A 37 -3.23 8.19 1.34
C ALA A 37 -4.62 8.74 1.00
N ARG A 38 -5.49 7.94 0.38
CA ARG A 38 -6.88 8.31 0.08
C ARG A 38 -7.67 8.59 1.36
N ARG A 39 -7.52 7.74 2.38
CA ARG A 39 -8.13 7.96 3.71
C ARG A 39 -7.64 9.26 4.35
N ARG A 40 -6.36 9.59 4.23
CA ARG A 40 -5.79 10.85 4.74
C ARG A 40 -6.32 12.07 3.96
N SER A 41 -6.48 11.95 2.64
CA SER A 41 -7.03 13.00 1.78
C SER A 41 -8.49 13.30 2.12
N SER A 42 -9.31 12.28 2.38
CA SER A 42 -10.72 12.50 2.73
C SER A 42 -10.90 13.27 4.03
N ARG A 43 -9.99 13.11 5.01
CA ARG A 43 -10.03 13.91 6.25
C ARG A 43 -9.76 15.40 6.02
N ARG A 44 -8.83 15.74 5.11
CA ARG A 44 -8.50 17.14 4.80
C ARG A 44 -9.65 17.87 4.11
N SER A 45 -10.40 17.18 3.25
CA SER A 45 -11.58 17.78 2.61
C SER A 45 -12.74 18.01 3.58
N LEU A 46 -12.89 17.15 4.60
CA LEU A 46 -13.90 17.33 5.63
C LEU A 46 -13.59 18.53 6.54
N GLU A 47 -12.34 18.71 6.96
CA GLU A 47 -11.92 19.88 7.75
C GLU A 47 -12.09 21.19 6.98
N ALA A 48 -11.77 21.21 5.68
CA ALA A 48 -11.97 22.38 4.84
C ALA A 48 -13.45 22.76 4.69
N LEU A 49 -14.35 21.76 4.57
CA LEU A 49 -15.79 21.99 4.46
C LEU A 49 -16.43 22.37 5.81
N GLU A 50 -15.98 21.79 6.92
CA GLU A 50 -16.45 22.18 8.27
C GLU A 50 -16.07 23.62 8.62
N GLN A 51 -14.87 24.08 8.23
CA GLN A 51 -14.47 25.48 8.42
C GLN A 51 -15.32 26.48 7.64
N LEU A 52 -15.77 26.11 6.44
CA LEU A 52 -16.69 26.94 5.65
C LEU A 52 -18.12 26.91 6.22
N ARG A 53 -18.60 25.74 6.67
CA ARG A 53 -19.95 25.57 7.21
C ARG A 53 -20.10 26.17 8.62
N GLY A 54 -19.03 26.21 9.41
CA GLY A 54 -18.98 26.86 10.72
C GLY A 54 -19.04 28.40 10.65
N ARG A 55 -18.55 29.01 9.57
CA ARG A 55 -18.67 30.47 9.32
C ARG A 55 -20.10 30.88 8.96
N GLY A 56 -20.80 30.08 8.16
CA GLY A 56 -22.16 30.39 7.71
C GLY A 56 -23.26 30.28 8.79
N ARG A 57 -22.97 29.69 9.95
CA ARG A 57 -23.95 29.56 11.06
C ARG A 57 -23.75 30.59 12.18
N ARG A 58 -22.80 31.52 12.02
CA ARG A 58 -22.51 32.61 12.98
C ARG A 58 -22.75 34.01 12.38
N ALA A 59 -23.25 34.10 11.15
CA ALA A 59 -23.72 35.33 10.51
C ALA A 59 -25.24 35.27 10.40
#